data_AF-A0A705SE87-F1
#
_entry.id   AF-A0A705SE87-F1
#
_cell.length_a   1.000
_cell.length_b   1.000
_cell.length_c   1.000
_cell.angle_alpha   90.00
_cell.angle_beta   90.00
_cell.angle_gamma   90.00
#
_symmetry.space_group_name_H-M   'P 1'
#
loop_
_entity.id
_entity.type
_entity.pdbx_description
1 polymer ?
#
loop_
_entity_poly.entity_id
_entity_poly.type
_entity_poly.pdbx_seq_one_letter_code
_entity_poly.pdbx_strand_id
1 'polypeptide(L)'
;VQLDNQPIDFTSFMADLENLSGLQAQQKGLRFVLEPTLPLPHKVITDGTRLRQILWNLISNAVKFTQQGQVTVRARYDEGDMLHFEVEDSGIGIPQDEQDKIFAMYYQVKDSNGGKPATGTGIGLAVSRRLAKNMGGDITVSSLPGKGSTFTLTVHAPAVAEEVEDAFDEDDMPLPALHVLLVEDIELNVIVARSVLEKLGNSVDVAMTGKAALEMFVPGEYDLVLLDIQLPDMTGLDIARELTRRHTREDLPPLVALTANVLKDKKEYLDAGMDDVLSKPLSVPALTAMIKKFWDATDKEESTVTPEESDKAQALLDIPMLEQYIELVGPKLITDGLAVFEKMMPGYLSVLESNLTARDKKGVVEEGHKIKGAAGSVGLRHLQQLGQQIQSPDLPAWEDNVAEWIEEMKQEWQHDVAVLKAWVANAEKK
;
A
#
# COMPACT_ATOMS: atom_id res chain seq x y z
N VAL A 1 -1.83 1.32 -31.24
CA VAL A 1 -1.32 1.09 -29.87
C VAL A 1 -0.64 -0.25 -29.92
N GLN A 2 0.68 -0.25 -29.78
CA GLN A 2 1.45 -1.49 -29.64
C GLN A 2 1.20 -2.01 -28.23
N LEU A 3 0.91 -3.30 -28.10
CA LEU A 3 0.74 -3.96 -26.80
C LEU A 3 2.13 -4.32 -26.25
N ASP A 4 2.31 -4.10 -24.97
CA ASP A 4 3.52 -4.50 -24.23
C ASP A 4 3.15 -5.67 -23.32
N ASN A 5 3.12 -6.87 -23.90
CA ASN A 5 2.76 -8.09 -23.17
C ASN A 5 3.96 -8.55 -22.36
N GLN A 6 3.85 -8.47 -21.03
CA GLN A 6 4.88 -8.89 -20.09
C GLN A 6 4.26 -9.78 -19.01
N PRO A 7 5.05 -10.60 -18.32
CA PRO A 7 4.61 -11.27 -17.11
C PRO A 7 4.14 -10.25 -16.09
N ILE A 8 2.90 -10.37 -15.62
CA ILE A 8 2.36 -9.58 -14.53
C ILE A 8 1.96 -10.49 -13.38
N ASP A 9 2.22 -10.06 -12.15
CA ASP A 9 1.64 -10.65 -10.94
C ASP A 9 0.13 -10.33 -10.93
N PHE A 10 -0.66 -11.36 -11.21
CA PHE A 10 -2.10 -11.25 -11.31
C PHE A 10 -2.75 -11.13 -9.92
N THR A 11 -2.14 -11.71 -8.89
CA THR A 11 -2.62 -11.56 -7.51
C THR A 11 -2.51 -10.11 -7.05
N SER A 12 -1.34 -9.48 -7.24
CA SER A 12 -1.16 -8.05 -6.95
C SER A 12 -2.06 -7.16 -7.80
N PHE A 13 -2.28 -7.52 -9.07
CA PHE A 13 -3.19 -6.80 -9.96
C PHE A 13 -4.63 -6.78 -9.42
N MET A 14 -5.12 -7.92 -8.91
CA MET A 14 -6.47 -8.04 -8.36
C MET A 14 -6.65 -7.24 -7.07
N ALA A 15 -5.65 -7.24 -6.18
CA ALA A 15 -5.65 -6.43 -4.96
C ALA A 15 -5.65 -4.93 -5.26
N ASP A 16 -4.83 -4.49 -6.22
CA ASP A 16 -4.81 -3.11 -6.72
C ASP A 16 -6.18 -2.68 -7.27
N LEU A 17 -6.82 -3.58 -8.03
CA LEU A 17 -8.15 -3.34 -8.58
C LEU A 17 -9.20 -3.18 -7.48
N GLU A 18 -9.14 -4.01 -6.44
CA GLU A 18 -10.07 -3.95 -5.30
C GLU A 18 -9.94 -2.65 -4.52
N ASN A 19 -8.73 -2.33 -4.06
CA ASN A 19 -8.46 -1.17 -3.22
C ASN A 19 -8.94 0.12 -3.89
N LEU A 20 -8.57 0.29 -5.15
CA LEU A 20 -8.80 1.53 -5.86
C LEU A 20 -10.27 1.68 -6.32
N SER A 21 -10.91 0.58 -6.69
CA SER A 21 -12.34 0.56 -7.02
C SER A 21 -13.22 0.75 -5.79
N GLY A 22 -12.81 0.18 -4.66
CA GLY A 22 -13.43 0.37 -3.35
C GLY A 22 -13.48 1.85 -2.95
N LEU A 23 -12.36 2.57 -3.09
CA LEU A 23 -12.30 4.01 -2.82
C LEU A 23 -13.26 4.82 -3.71
N GLN A 24 -13.37 4.49 -5.00
CA GLN A 24 -14.29 5.18 -5.92
C GLN A 24 -15.76 4.96 -5.56
N ALA A 25 -16.14 3.72 -5.23
CA ALA A 25 -17.49 3.39 -4.82
C ALA A 25 -17.85 4.05 -3.47
N GLN A 26 -16.93 4.03 -2.50
CA GLN A 26 -17.13 4.61 -1.17
C GLN A 26 -17.38 6.13 -1.24
N GLN A 27 -16.68 6.87 -2.10
CA GLN A 27 -16.92 8.31 -2.32
C GLN A 27 -18.35 8.62 -2.79
N LYS A 28 -19.02 7.65 -3.43
CA LYS A 28 -20.42 7.74 -3.87
C LYS A 28 -21.40 7.07 -2.92
N GLY A 29 -20.93 6.51 -1.81
CA GLY A 29 -21.75 5.73 -0.88
C GLY A 29 -22.26 4.41 -1.45
N LEU A 30 -21.58 3.85 -2.46
CA LEU A 30 -21.91 2.57 -3.08
C LEU A 30 -21.12 1.44 -2.40
N ARG A 31 -21.70 0.25 -2.34
CA ARG A 31 -20.97 -0.97 -1.94
C ARG A 31 -20.16 -1.48 -3.13
N PHE A 32 -18.88 -1.78 -2.91
CA PHE A 32 -18.04 -2.47 -3.88
C PHE A 32 -17.79 -3.91 -3.40
N VAL A 33 -17.80 -4.86 -4.33
CA VAL A 33 -17.52 -6.27 -4.05
C VAL A 33 -16.65 -6.84 -5.17
N LEU A 34 -15.53 -7.47 -4.82
CA LEU A 34 -14.71 -8.25 -5.73
C LEU A 34 -14.92 -9.75 -5.45
N GLU A 35 -15.29 -10.52 -6.48
CA GLU A 35 -15.59 -11.96 -6.38
C GLU A 35 -14.71 -12.75 -7.37
N PRO A 36 -13.48 -13.15 -6.98
CA PRO A 36 -12.66 -14.03 -7.80
C PRO A 36 -13.16 -15.47 -7.77
N THR A 37 -13.22 -16.13 -8.92
CA THR A 37 -13.47 -17.57 -9.05
C THR A 37 -12.12 -18.29 -9.18
N LEU A 38 -11.78 -19.08 -8.16
CA LEU A 38 -10.55 -19.86 -8.12
C LEU A 38 -10.65 -21.16 -8.94
N PRO A 39 -9.53 -21.68 -9.47
CA PRO A 39 -8.17 -21.13 -9.38
C PRO A 39 -7.94 -19.95 -10.34
N LEU A 40 -7.20 -18.95 -9.86
CA LEU A 40 -6.65 -17.88 -10.70
C LEU A 40 -5.14 -18.07 -10.82
N PRO A 41 -4.53 -17.81 -11.99
CA PRO A 41 -3.08 -17.88 -12.16
C PRO A 41 -2.39 -16.79 -11.32
N HIS A 42 -1.23 -17.10 -10.74
CA HIS A 42 -0.41 -16.11 -10.01
C HIS A 42 0.25 -15.11 -10.96
N LYS A 43 0.69 -15.59 -12.13
CA LYS A 43 1.28 -14.75 -13.18
C LYS A 43 0.64 -15.02 -14.52
N VAL A 44 0.38 -13.95 -15.27
CA VAL A 44 -0.13 -14.03 -16.64
C VAL A 44 0.68 -13.13 -17.55
N ILE A 45 0.79 -13.49 -18.84
CA ILE A 45 1.44 -12.66 -19.85
C ILE A 45 0.37 -11.78 -20.51
N THR A 46 0.38 -10.49 -20.21
CA THR A 46 -0.54 -9.52 -20.81
C THR A 46 -0.01 -8.09 -20.63
N ASP A 47 -0.56 -7.14 -21.37
CA ASP A 47 -0.33 -5.72 -21.12
C ASP A 47 -1.16 -5.25 -19.91
N GLY A 48 -0.56 -5.30 -18.71
CA GLY A 48 -1.22 -4.94 -17.46
C GLY A 48 -1.70 -3.49 -17.39
N THR A 49 -1.02 -2.57 -18.11
CA THR A 49 -1.42 -1.16 -18.16
C THR A 49 -2.69 -0.98 -18.99
N ARG A 50 -2.79 -1.66 -20.14
CA ARG A 50 -4.03 -1.64 -20.95
C ARG A 50 -5.16 -2.40 -20.28
N LEU A 51 -4.87 -3.52 -19.63
CA LEU A 51 -5.86 -4.26 -18.85
C LEU A 51 -6.48 -3.37 -17.75
N ARG A 52 -5.62 -2.72 -16.94
CA ARG A 52 -6.04 -1.71 -15.96
C ARG A 52 -6.90 -0.64 -16.62
N GLN A 53 -6.42 -0.02 -17.69
CA GLN A 53 -7.14 1.06 -18.38
C GLN A 53 -8.56 0.65 -18.80
N ILE A 54 -8.74 -0.58 -19.28
CA ILE A 54 -10.06 -1.09 -19.65
C ILE A 54 -10.94 -1.24 -18.40
N LEU A 55 -10.47 -1.98 -17.39
CA LEU A 55 -11.25 -2.26 -16.18
C LEU A 55 -11.64 -0.99 -15.43
N TRP A 56 -10.70 -0.05 -15.28
CA TRP A 56 -10.94 1.25 -14.69
C TRP A 56 -12.04 2.03 -15.40
N ASN A 57 -12.07 2.00 -16.74
CA ASN A 57 -13.12 2.66 -17.50
C ASN A 57 -14.49 1.97 -17.26
N LEU A 58 -14.54 0.63 -17.21
CA LEU A 58 -15.78 -0.09 -16.94
C LEU A 58 -16.30 0.19 -15.52
N ILE A 59 -15.45 0.09 -14.52
CA ILE A 59 -15.79 0.32 -13.11
C ILE A 59 -16.19 1.77 -12.86
N SER A 60 -15.44 2.73 -13.43
CA SER A 60 -15.77 4.15 -13.32
C SER A 60 -17.16 4.45 -13.92
N ASN A 61 -17.51 3.81 -15.05
CA ASN A 61 -18.84 3.92 -15.62
C ASN A 61 -19.91 3.30 -14.69
N ALA A 62 -19.68 2.10 -14.17
CA ALA A 62 -20.57 1.45 -13.21
C ALA A 62 -20.85 2.34 -11.98
N VAL A 63 -19.81 2.91 -11.37
CA VAL A 63 -19.91 3.83 -10.22
C VAL A 63 -20.62 5.12 -10.60
N LYS A 64 -20.38 5.65 -11.80
CA LYS A 64 -20.99 6.90 -12.26
C LYS A 64 -22.50 6.77 -12.56
N PHE A 65 -22.92 5.64 -13.11
CA PHE A 65 -24.31 5.40 -13.53
C PHE A 65 -25.17 4.69 -12.47
N THR A 66 -24.56 4.32 -11.33
CA THR A 66 -25.25 3.81 -10.15
C THR A 66 -25.38 4.93 -9.11
N GLN A 67 -26.61 5.32 -8.76
CA GLN A 67 -26.84 6.34 -7.74
C GLN A 67 -26.84 5.76 -6.32
N GLN A 68 -27.43 4.58 -6.16
CA GLN A 68 -27.50 3.82 -4.90
C GLN A 68 -27.44 2.33 -5.24
N GLY A 69 -26.86 1.53 -4.36
CA GLY A 69 -26.71 0.09 -4.54
C GLY A 69 -25.24 -0.34 -4.54
N GLN A 70 -24.89 -1.23 -5.47
CA GLN A 70 -23.56 -1.85 -5.48
C GLN A 70 -22.97 -2.00 -6.88
N VAL A 71 -21.64 -2.10 -6.91
CA VAL A 71 -20.85 -2.51 -8.07
C VAL A 71 -20.11 -3.78 -7.71
N THR A 72 -20.25 -4.82 -8.51
CA THR A 72 -19.61 -6.12 -8.30
C THR A 72 -18.68 -6.43 -9.46
N VAL A 73 -17.44 -6.83 -9.17
CA VAL A 73 -16.48 -7.27 -10.18
C VAL A 73 -16.22 -8.76 -9.97
N ARG A 74 -16.52 -9.59 -10.97
CA ARG A 74 -16.18 -11.02 -10.95
C ARG A 74 -15.01 -11.27 -11.88
N ALA A 75 -14.06 -12.07 -11.43
CA ALA A 75 -12.92 -12.49 -12.25
C ALA A 75 -12.85 -14.01 -12.29
N ARG A 76 -12.68 -14.59 -13.47
CA ARG A 76 -12.41 -16.01 -13.64
C ARG A 76 -11.35 -16.23 -14.73
N TYR A 77 -10.66 -17.35 -14.64
CA TYR A 77 -9.71 -17.81 -15.63
C TYR A 77 -10.19 -19.15 -16.21
N ASP A 78 -10.12 -19.31 -17.52
CA ASP A 78 -10.51 -20.56 -18.19
C ASP A 78 -9.30 -21.35 -18.71
N GLU A 79 -9.55 -22.60 -19.11
CA GLU A 79 -8.53 -23.51 -19.66
C GLU A 79 -7.96 -23.04 -21.02
N GLY A 80 -8.52 -22.00 -21.63
CA GLY A 80 -8.12 -21.46 -22.93
C GLY A 80 -7.17 -20.28 -22.84
N ASP A 81 -6.48 -20.10 -21.72
CA ASP A 81 -5.62 -18.94 -21.44
C ASP A 81 -6.38 -17.60 -21.43
N MET A 82 -7.70 -17.61 -21.16
CA MET A 82 -8.51 -16.39 -21.17
C MET A 82 -8.90 -15.94 -19.76
N LEU A 83 -8.64 -14.66 -19.50
CA LEU A 83 -9.20 -13.94 -18.37
C LEU A 83 -10.57 -13.36 -18.72
N HIS A 84 -11.53 -13.57 -17.83
CA HIS A 84 -12.87 -13.01 -17.91
C HIS A 84 -13.11 -12.11 -16.72
N PHE A 85 -13.50 -10.87 -17.00
CA PHE A 85 -13.93 -9.90 -16.01
C PHE A 85 -15.37 -9.49 -16.27
N GLU A 86 -16.23 -9.62 -15.28
CA GLU A 86 -17.61 -9.15 -15.33
C GLU A 86 -17.78 -7.99 -14.35
N VAL A 87 -18.03 -6.79 -14.88
CA VAL A 87 -18.33 -5.60 -14.08
C VAL A 87 -19.83 -5.40 -14.10
N GLU A 88 -20.48 -5.72 -12.98
CA GLU A 88 -21.92 -5.59 -12.77
C GLU A 88 -22.23 -4.35 -11.93
N ASP A 89 -23.20 -3.56 -12.37
CA ASP A 89 -23.73 -2.39 -11.69
C ASP A 89 -25.22 -2.53 -11.45
N SER A 90 -25.75 -1.98 -10.35
CA SER A 90 -27.19 -1.95 -10.06
C SER A 90 -27.86 -0.63 -10.49
N GLY A 91 -27.31 0.06 -11.49
CA GLY A 91 -27.69 1.39 -11.91
C GLY A 91 -28.88 1.45 -12.87
N ILE A 92 -28.92 2.51 -13.68
CA ILE A 92 -30.06 2.82 -14.55
C ILE A 92 -30.27 1.82 -15.70
N GLY A 93 -29.26 1.03 -16.04
CA GLY A 93 -29.26 0.12 -17.19
C GLY A 93 -29.30 0.82 -18.55
N ILE A 94 -29.19 0.04 -19.62
CA ILE A 94 -29.03 0.49 -21.00
C ILE A 94 -30.10 -0.19 -21.88
N PRO A 95 -30.92 0.57 -22.63
CA PRO A 95 -31.88 0.03 -23.58
C PRO A 95 -31.23 -0.89 -24.63
N GLN A 96 -31.92 -1.96 -25.01
CA GLN A 96 -31.36 -3.00 -25.90
C GLN A 96 -30.95 -2.45 -27.27
N ASP A 97 -31.67 -1.47 -27.79
CA ASP A 97 -31.38 -0.78 -29.06
C ASP A 97 -30.18 0.18 -28.98
N GLU A 98 -29.67 0.46 -27.78
CA GLU A 98 -28.52 1.34 -27.53
C GLU A 98 -27.22 0.55 -27.24
N GLN A 99 -27.33 -0.72 -26.84
CA GLN A 99 -26.19 -1.54 -26.37
C GLN A 99 -25.08 -1.76 -27.43
N ASP A 100 -25.43 -1.83 -28.71
CA ASP A 100 -24.40 -1.90 -29.77
C ASP A 100 -23.78 -0.53 -30.07
N LYS A 101 -24.56 0.54 -29.91
CA LYS A 101 -24.17 1.90 -30.28
C LYS A 101 -23.22 2.54 -29.27
N ILE A 102 -23.28 2.15 -27.99
CA ILE A 102 -22.38 2.69 -26.94
C ILE A 102 -20.90 2.40 -27.18
N PHE A 103 -20.56 1.45 -28.07
CA PHE A 103 -19.19 1.19 -28.49
C PHE A 103 -18.74 2.03 -29.69
N ALA A 104 -19.59 2.85 -30.28
CA ALA A 104 -19.22 3.79 -31.33
C ALA A 104 -18.54 5.04 -30.74
N MET A 105 -17.49 5.52 -31.39
CA MET A 105 -16.80 6.74 -30.96
C MET A 105 -17.76 7.94 -31.01
N TYR A 106 -17.71 8.76 -29.96
CA TYR A 106 -18.53 9.96 -29.77
C TYR A 106 -20.03 9.69 -29.57
N TYR A 107 -20.43 8.44 -29.39
CA TYR A 107 -21.82 8.10 -29.12
C TYR A 107 -22.17 8.27 -27.64
N GLN A 108 -23.35 8.83 -27.38
CA GLN A 108 -23.90 9.01 -26.04
C GLN A 108 -25.39 8.73 -26.05
N VAL A 109 -25.83 7.87 -25.13
CA VAL A 109 -27.26 7.59 -24.94
C VAL A 109 -27.93 8.89 -24.47
N LYS A 110 -28.99 9.29 -25.17
CA LYS A 110 -29.82 10.43 -24.75
C LYS A 110 -30.72 9.99 -23.61
N ASP A 111 -30.89 10.84 -22.61
CA ASP A 111 -31.82 10.57 -21.53
C ASP A 111 -33.25 10.43 -22.10
N SER A 112 -34.02 9.48 -21.56
CA SER A 112 -35.36 9.13 -22.04
C SER A 112 -36.35 10.31 -21.96
N ASN A 113 -36.00 11.36 -21.19
CA ASN A 113 -36.74 12.61 -21.05
C ASN A 113 -36.20 13.79 -21.89
N GLY A 114 -35.31 13.56 -22.87
CA GLY A 114 -34.71 14.66 -23.66
C GLY A 114 -33.75 15.53 -22.85
N GLY A 115 -33.24 15.01 -21.72
CA GLY A 115 -32.24 15.66 -20.87
C GLY A 115 -30.86 15.77 -21.53
N LYS A 116 -29.98 16.57 -20.90
CA LYS A 116 -28.59 16.73 -21.34
C LYS A 116 -27.90 15.36 -21.42
N PRO A 117 -27.10 15.09 -22.47
CA PRO A 117 -26.35 13.84 -22.59
C PRO A 117 -25.52 13.56 -21.34
N ALA A 118 -25.34 12.28 -21.02
CA ALA A 118 -24.47 11.85 -19.94
C ALA A 118 -23.06 12.47 -20.09
N THR A 119 -22.52 13.00 -18.99
CA THR A 119 -21.21 13.68 -18.96
C THR A 119 -20.08 12.77 -19.46
N GLY A 120 -19.30 13.17 -20.47
CA GLY A 120 -18.18 12.39 -21.01
C GLY A 120 -17.90 12.72 -22.48
N THR A 121 -16.87 12.11 -23.07
CA THR A 121 -16.51 12.33 -24.49
C THR A 121 -17.11 11.30 -25.45
N GLY A 122 -17.69 10.21 -24.94
CA GLY A 122 -18.18 9.09 -25.75
C GLY A 122 -17.04 8.26 -26.39
N ILE A 123 -15.80 8.41 -25.92
CA ILE A 123 -14.62 7.75 -26.49
C ILE A 123 -14.22 6.51 -25.68
N GLY A 124 -14.46 6.51 -24.36
CA GLY A 124 -13.91 5.51 -23.42
C GLY A 124 -14.23 4.07 -23.80
N LEU A 125 -15.51 3.71 -23.93
CA LEU A 125 -15.94 2.33 -24.24
C LEU A 125 -15.46 1.86 -25.62
N ALA A 126 -15.47 2.74 -26.62
CA ALA A 126 -14.97 2.42 -27.96
C ALA A 126 -13.47 2.09 -27.94
N VAL A 127 -12.68 2.86 -27.18
CA VAL A 127 -11.24 2.61 -26.99
C VAL A 127 -11.01 1.33 -26.20
N SER A 128 -11.73 1.14 -25.09
CA SER A 128 -11.65 -0.07 -24.28
C SER A 128 -11.93 -1.34 -25.08
N ARG A 129 -12.99 -1.35 -25.91
CA ARG A 129 -13.33 -2.51 -26.74
C ARG A 129 -12.28 -2.79 -27.80
N ARG A 130 -11.73 -1.73 -28.43
CA ARG A 130 -10.63 -1.88 -29.38
C ARG A 130 -9.35 -2.42 -28.71
N LEU A 131 -9.03 -1.97 -27.50
CA LEU A 131 -7.89 -2.50 -26.74
C LEU A 131 -8.10 -3.98 -26.38
N ALA A 132 -9.28 -4.36 -25.88
CA ALA A 132 -9.62 -5.76 -25.59
C ALA A 132 -9.46 -6.66 -26.84
N LYS A 133 -9.95 -6.20 -28.00
CA LYS A 133 -9.75 -6.91 -29.28
C LYS A 133 -8.29 -7.08 -29.67
N ASN A 134 -7.47 -6.05 -29.44
CA ASN A 134 -6.04 -6.17 -29.68
C ASN A 134 -5.38 -7.16 -28.72
N MET A 135 -5.88 -7.26 -27.48
CA MET A 135 -5.42 -8.19 -26.45
C MET A 135 -6.04 -9.59 -26.59
N GLY A 136 -6.60 -9.93 -27.76
CA GLY A 136 -7.10 -11.27 -28.06
C GLY A 136 -8.48 -11.62 -27.50
N GLY A 137 -9.24 -10.66 -26.96
CA GLY A 137 -10.63 -10.88 -26.51
C GLY A 137 -11.62 -9.84 -27.04
N ASP A 138 -12.64 -9.50 -26.25
CA ASP A 138 -13.64 -8.47 -26.59
C ASP A 138 -14.31 -7.94 -25.32
N ILE A 139 -15.06 -6.84 -25.47
CA ILE A 139 -16.00 -6.35 -24.46
C ILE A 139 -17.42 -6.53 -24.98
N THR A 140 -18.26 -7.16 -24.17
CA THR A 140 -19.69 -7.33 -24.41
C THR A 140 -20.49 -6.71 -23.25
N VAL A 141 -21.78 -6.47 -23.48
CA VAL A 141 -22.67 -5.91 -22.46
C VAL A 141 -23.98 -6.68 -22.45
N SER A 142 -24.51 -6.90 -21.25
CA SER A 142 -25.87 -7.36 -21.00
C SER A 142 -26.52 -6.38 -20.04
N SER A 143 -27.64 -5.78 -20.40
CA SER A 143 -28.27 -4.75 -19.57
C SER A 143 -29.78 -4.69 -19.77
N LEU A 144 -30.49 -4.29 -18.70
CA LEU A 144 -31.92 -4.06 -18.69
C LEU A 144 -32.21 -2.70 -18.02
N PRO A 145 -33.02 -1.83 -18.64
CA PRO A 145 -33.40 -0.55 -18.02
C PRO A 145 -33.98 -0.74 -16.61
N GLY A 146 -33.43 0.01 -15.65
CA GLY A 146 -33.79 -0.02 -14.23
C GLY A 146 -33.28 -1.22 -13.42
N LYS A 147 -32.53 -2.15 -14.04
CA LYS A 147 -31.94 -3.30 -13.35
C LYS A 147 -30.40 -3.29 -13.35
N GLY A 148 -29.79 -2.30 -13.98
CA GLY A 148 -28.34 -2.18 -14.10
C GLY A 148 -27.74 -2.83 -15.35
N SER A 149 -26.43 -2.99 -15.36
CA SER A 149 -25.67 -3.48 -16.52
C SER A 149 -24.54 -4.40 -16.08
N THR A 150 -24.23 -5.38 -16.92
CA THR A 150 -23.04 -6.24 -16.79
C THR A 150 -22.20 -6.08 -18.04
N PHE A 151 -20.98 -5.57 -17.87
CA PHE A 151 -19.97 -5.53 -18.92
C PHE A 151 -19.01 -6.70 -18.75
N THR A 152 -18.90 -7.56 -19.76
CA THR A 152 -17.97 -8.68 -19.76
C THR A 152 -16.78 -8.36 -20.65
N LEU A 153 -15.60 -8.26 -20.05
CA LEU A 153 -14.31 -8.19 -20.72
C LEU A 153 -13.70 -9.58 -20.79
N THR A 154 -13.20 -9.93 -21.96
CA THR A 154 -12.33 -11.10 -22.18
C THR A 154 -10.98 -10.64 -22.69
N VAL A 155 -9.91 -11.28 -22.23
CA VAL A 155 -8.52 -11.00 -22.63
C VAL A 155 -7.75 -12.31 -22.68
N HIS A 156 -6.96 -12.49 -23.74
CA HIS A 156 -6.04 -13.61 -23.84
C HIS A 156 -4.79 -13.29 -23.03
N ALA A 157 -4.60 -14.02 -21.93
CA ALA A 157 -3.54 -13.84 -20.97
C ALA A 157 -3.00 -15.22 -20.54
N PRO A 158 -2.08 -15.80 -21.31
CA PRO A 158 -1.48 -17.09 -20.99
C PRO A 158 -0.89 -17.08 -19.59
N ALA A 159 -1.21 -18.11 -18.82
CA ALA A 159 -0.57 -18.32 -17.54
C ALA A 159 0.91 -18.57 -17.80
N VAL A 160 1.76 -17.91 -17.02
CA VAL A 160 3.16 -18.35 -16.97
C VAL A 160 3.14 -19.62 -16.15
N ALA A 161 3.29 -20.77 -16.82
CA ALA A 161 3.68 -21.97 -16.12
C ALA A 161 5.02 -21.65 -15.47
N GLU A 162 5.02 -21.48 -14.16
CA GLU A 162 6.25 -21.70 -13.44
C GLU A 162 6.57 -23.18 -13.70
N GLU A 163 7.59 -23.45 -14.53
CA GLU A 163 8.52 -24.47 -14.11
C GLU A 163 8.85 -24.06 -12.68
N VAL A 164 8.31 -24.84 -11.74
CA VAL A 164 8.85 -24.88 -10.41
C VAL A 164 10.28 -25.35 -10.67
N GLU A 165 11.19 -24.41 -10.96
CA GLU A 165 12.59 -24.66 -10.76
C GLU A 165 12.65 -24.96 -9.27
N ASP A 166 12.73 -26.25 -8.97
CA ASP A 166 13.25 -26.83 -7.74
C ASP A 166 14.70 -26.33 -7.55
N ALA A 167 14.85 -25.02 -7.42
CA ALA A 167 15.95 -24.32 -6.81
C ALA A 167 15.43 -23.70 -5.50
N PHE A 168 14.62 -24.48 -4.77
CA PHE A 168 14.78 -24.48 -3.33
C PHE A 168 16.10 -25.20 -3.10
N ASP A 169 17.18 -24.44 -2.89
CA ASP A 169 18.31 -25.00 -2.14
C ASP A 169 17.70 -25.68 -0.90
N GLU A 170 18.13 -26.90 -0.60
CA GLU A 170 17.57 -27.79 0.44
C GLU A 170 17.57 -27.19 1.88
N ASP A 171 17.87 -25.89 2.03
CA ASP A 171 17.99 -25.14 3.29
C ASP A 171 16.88 -24.08 3.54
N ASP A 172 15.95 -23.80 2.61
CA ASP A 172 14.85 -22.85 2.89
C ASP A 172 13.49 -23.56 2.99
N MET A 173 13.07 -23.89 4.22
CA MET A 173 11.65 -24.15 4.46
C MET A 173 10.84 -22.88 4.13
N PRO A 174 9.65 -22.99 3.50
CA PRO A 174 8.76 -21.85 3.36
C PRO A 174 8.45 -21.32 4.76
N LEU A 175 8.69 -20.02 4.98
CA LEU A 175 8.37 -19.36 6.25
C LEU A 175 6.91 -19.70 6.62
N PRO A 176 6.65 -20.00 7.89
CA PRO A 176 5.30 -20.33 8.32
C PRO A 176 4.38 -19.13 8.10
N ALA A 177 3.17 -19.38 7.60
CA ALA A 177 2.13 -18.37 7.53
C ALA A 177 1.71 -18.00 8.96
N LEU A 178 2.08 -16.80 9.41
CA LEU A 178 1.79 -16.31 10.76
C LEU A 178 0.52 -15.46 10.78
N HIS A 179 -0.21 -15.51 11.89
CA HIS A 179 -1.21 -14.51 12.23
C HIS A 179 -0.60 -13.40 13.07
N VAL A 180 -0.52 -12.19 12.50
CA VAL A 180 0.22 -11.05 13.05
C VAL A 180 -0.74 -9.98 13.55
N LEU A 181 -0.56 -9.53 14.79
CA LEU A 181 -1.17 -8.30 15.29
C LEU A 181 -0.21 -7.13 15.07
N LEU A 182 -0.55 -6.22 14.16
CA LEU A 182 0.18 -4.98 13.89
C LEU A 182 -0.43 -3.81 14.67
N VAL A 183 0.36 -3.19 15.54
CA VAL A 183 -0.05 -2.02 16.31
C VAL A 183 0.68 -0.78 15.80
N GLU A 184 -0.04 0.09 15.08
CA GLU A 184 0.50 1.25 14.37
C GLU A 184 -0.60 2.30 14.20
N ASP A 185 -0.33 3.56 14.55
CA ASP A 185 -1.32 4.65 14.52
C ASP A 185 -1.31 5.48 13.22
N ILE A 186 -0.28 5.30 12.38
CA ILE A 186 -0.17 5.99 11.09
C ILE A 186 -0.70 5.08 9.97
N GLU A 187 -1.81 5.48 9.34
CA GLU A 187 -2.47 4.72 8.26
C GLU A 187 -1.51 4.35 7.11
N LEU A 188 -0.58 5.24 6.75
CA LEU A 188 0.41 4.96 5.70
C LEU A 188 1.36 3.83 6.10
N ASN A 189 1.83 3.83 7.35
CA ASN A 189 2.70 2.77 7.87
C ASN A 189 1.94 1.44 7.95
N VAL A 190 0.66 1.47 8.36
CA VAL A 190 -0.22 0.30 8.33
C VAL A 190 -0.32 -0.27 6.93
N ILE A 191 -0.61 0.56 5.93
CA ILE A 191 -0.76 0.13 4.53
C ILE A 191 0.53 -0.54 4.03
N VAL A 192 1.69 0.09 4.28
CA VAL A 192 2.99 -0.43 3.84
C VAL A 192 3.34 -1.74 4.57
N ALA A 193 3.28 -1.74 5.90
CA ALA A 193 3.65 -2.90 6.70
C ALA A 193 2.72 -4.10 6.45
N ARG A 194 1.41 -3.86 6.38
CA ARG A 194 0.43 -4.89 6.05
C ARG A 194 0.69 -5.49 4.67
N SER A 195 0.91 -4.65 3.66
CA SER A 195 1.19 -5.13 2.29
C SER A 195 2.44 -6.01 2.22
N VAL A 196 3.49 -5.67 2.99
CA VAL A 196 4.71 -6.49 3.07
C VAL A 196 4.44 -7.82 3.78
N LEU A 197 3.77 -7.79 4.93
CA LEU A 197 3.47 -8.98 5.73
C LEU A 197 2.54 -9.97 5.00
N GLU A 198 1.50 -9.47 4.34
CA GLU A 198 0.56 -10.27 3.55
C GLU A 198 1.24 -10.90 2.34
N LYS A 199 2.15 -10.18 1.66
CA LYS A 199 2.97 -10.74 0.56
C LYS A 199 3.91 -11.86 1.02
N LEU A 200 4.34 -11.84 2.28
CA LEU A 200 5.13 -12.91 2.89
C LEU A 200 4.26 -14.09 3.38
N GLY A 201 2.96 -14.09 3.09
CA GLY A 201 2.04 -15.19 3.43
C GLY A 201 1.40 -15.10 4.82
N ASN A 202 1.53 -13.96 5.51
CA ASN A 202 0.97 -13.76 6.84
C ASN A 202 -0.44 -13.13 6.79
N SER A 203 -1.29 -13.44 7.77
CA SER A 203 -2.52 -12.66 8.02
C SER A 203 -2.21 -11.54 9.01
N VAL A 204 -2.85 -10.37 8.84
CA VAL A 204 -2.55 -9.20 9.67
C VAL A 204 -3.83 -8.54 10.19
N ASP A 205 -3.98 -8.52 11.51
CA ASP A 205 -4.95 -7.68 12.20
C ASP A 205 -4.28 -6.37 12.62
N VAL A 206 -5.02 -5.26 12.59
CA VAL A 206 -4.47 -3.92 12.86
C VAL A 206 -5.16 -3.26 14.05
N ALA A 207 -4.35 -2.79 15.00
CA ALA A 207 -4.78 -1.93 16.09
C ALA A 207 -4.16 -0.52 15.96
N MET A 208 -5.01 0.51 15.83
CA MET A 208 -4.57 1.90 15.66
C MET A 208 -4.19 2.61 16.98
N THR A 209 -4.40 1.95 18.12
CA THR A 209 -4.11 2.49 19.47
C THR A 209 -3.69 1.35 20.40
N GLY A 210 -2.97 1.67 21.47
CA GLY A 210 -2.56 0.66 22.45
C GLY A 210 -3.73 0.05 23.20
N LYS A 211 -4.78 0.82 23.50
CA LYS A 211 -6.04 0.27 24.06
C LYS A 211 -6.69 -0.74 23.14
N ALA A 212 -6.83 -0.41 21.85
CA ALA A 212 -7.40 -1.35 20.88
C ALA A 212 -6.55 -2.63 20.80
N ALA A 213 -5.21 -2.51 20.83
CA ALA A 213 -4.32 -3.67 20.82
C ALA A 213 -4.56 -4.58 22.04
N LEU A 214 -4.68 -4.02 23.24
CA LEU A 214 -4.95 -4.78 24.47
C LEU A 214 -6.35 -5.40 24.52
N GLU A 215 -7.33 -4.83 23.82
CA GLU A 215 -8.69 -5.36 23.70
C GLU A 215 -8.79 -6.46 22.64
N MET A 216 -8.04 -6.33 21.54
CA MET A 216 -7.98 -7.30 20.45
C MET A 216 -7.14 -8.53 20.80
N PHE A 217 -6.10 -8.38 21.63
CA PHE A 217 -5.19 -9.48 21.93
C PHE A 217 -5.88 -10.63 22.68
N VAL A 218 -5.91 -11.79 22.05
CA VAL A 218 -6.37 -13.06 22.63
C VAL A 218 -5.24 -14.08 22.57
N PRO A 219 -4.85 -14.70 23.70
CA PRO A 219 -3.81 -15.74 23.72
C PRO A 219 -4.12 -16.89 22.75
N GLY A 220 -3.12 -17.29 21.96
CA GLY A 220 -3.22 -18.38 20.99
C GLY A 220 -3.91 -18.02 19.66
N GLU A 221 -4.39 -16.78 19.49
CA GLU A 221 -4.91 -16.30 18.20
C GLU A 221 -3.83 -15.66 17.33
N TYR A 222 -2.78 -15.11 17.93
CA TYR A 222 -1.69 -14.44 17.22
C TYR A 222 -0.37 -15.18 17.42
N ASP A 223 0.36 -15.37 16.33
CA ASP A 223 1.70 -15.95 16.31
C ASP A 223 2.78 -14.88 16.46
N LEU A 224 2.50 -13.62 16.12
CA LEU A 224 3.46 -12.51 16.25
C LEU A 224 2.72 -11.21 16.57
N VAL A 225 3.33 -10.36 17.40
CA VAL A 225 2.83 -9.01 17.67
C VAL A 225 3.92 -8.00 17.33
N LEU A 226 3.62 -7.11 16.37
CA LEU A 226 4.47 -6.00 15.98
C LEU A 226 3.96 -4.71 16.63
N LEU A 227 4.80 -4.09 17.47
CA LEU A 227 4.41 -2.97 18.33
C LEU A 227 5.14 -1.70 17.93
N ASP A 228 4.44 -0.71 17.40
CA ASP A 228 4.99 0.64 17.41
C ASP A 228 5.24 1.11 18.85
N ILE A 229 6.42 1.68 19.08
CA ILE A 229 6.79 2.22 20.39
C ILE A 229 6.02 3.50 20.69
N GLN A 230 5.70 4.30 19.67
CA GLN A 230 5.10 5.63 19.85
C GLN A 230 3.66 5.65 19.35
N LEU A 231 2.72 5.27 20.21
CA LEU A 231 1.28 5.33 19.95
C LEU A 231 0.66 6.54 20.67
N PRO A 232 -0.53 7.01 20.23
CA PRO A 232 -1.11 8.26 20.74
C PRO A 232 -1.60 8.18 22.19
N ASP A 233 -1.88 6.98 22.71
CA ASP A 233 -2.49 6.76 24.03
C ASP A 233 -1.57 6.10 25.07
N MET A 234 -0.59 5.30 24.65
CA MET A 234 0.42 4.67 25.51
C MET A 234 1.65 4.28 24.68
N THR A 235 2.75 3.84 25.30
CA THR A 235 3.91 3.36 24.53
C THR A 235 3.79 1.87 24.21
N GLY A 236 4.46 1.41 23.16
CA GLY A 236 4.57 -0.03 22.86
C GLY A 236 5.18 -0.84 24.02
N LEU A 237 6.08 -0.22 24.80
CA LEU A 237 6.63 -0.82 26.03
C LEU A 237 5.56 -1.02 27.10
N ASP A 238 4.61 -0.09 27.23
CA ASP A 238 3.50 -0.22 28.18
C ASP A 238 2.56 -1.36 27.79
N ILE A 239 2.31 -1.54 26.48
CA ILE A 239 1.54 -2.66 25.96
C ILE A 239 2.25 -3.98 26.30
N ALA A 240 3.54 -4.10 26.01
CA ALA A 240 4.31 -5.31 26.30
C ALA A 240 4.32 -5.66 27.81
N ARG A 241 4.50 -4.66 28.69
CA ARG A 241 4.40 -4.84 30.14
C ARG A 241 3.02 -5.28 30.59
N GLU A 242 1.97 -4.74 29.98
CA GLU A 242 0.61 -5.09 30.33
C GLU A 242 0.24 -6.50 29.86
N LEU A 243 0.66 -6.90 28.65
CA LEU A 243 0.48 -8.26 28.14
C LEU A 243 1.22 -9.29 29.00
N THR A 244 2.48 -9.02 29.35
CA THR A 244 3.29 -9.86 30.25
C THR A 244 2.80 -9.90 31.69
N ARG A 245 2.03 -8.89 32.14
CA ARG A 245 1.36 -8.91 33.44
C ARG A 245 0.06 -9.73 33.41
N ARG A 246 -0.67 -9.71 32.29
CA ARG A 246 -1.97 -10.39 32.14
C ARG A 246 -1.85 -11.86 31.80
N HIS A 247 -0.78 -12.26 31.12
CA HIS A 247 -0.61 -13.59 30.55
C HIS A 247 0.74 -14.18 30.95
N THR A 248 0.83 -15.52 30.97
CA THR A 248 2.11 -16.18 31.20
C THR A 248 2.97 -16.12 29.93
N ARG A 249 4.29 -16.34 30.06
CA ARG A 249 5.18 -16.28 28.89
C ARG A 249 4.83 -17.33 27.82
N GLU A 250 4.30 -18.48 28.23
CA GLU A 250 3.86 -19.56 27.32
C GLU A 250 2.62 -19.17 26.50
N ASP A 251 1.82 -18.23 27.01
CA ASP A 251 0.60 -17.74 26.37
C ASP A 251 0.84 -16.54 25.44
N LEU A 252 2.08 -16.03 25.37
CA LEU A 252 2.43 -14.84 24.61
C LEU A 252 3.24 -15.20 23.37
N PRO A 253 2.84 -14.72 22.18
CA PRO A 253 3.70 -14.78 21.01
C PRO A 253 4.94 -13.89 21.20
N PRO A 254 5.93 -13.99 20.30
CA PRO A 254 7.01 -13.02 20.21
C PRO A 254 6.46 -11.59 20.07
N LEU A 255 6.92 -10.70 20.96
CA LEU A 255 6.59 -9.28 20.96
C LEU A 255 7.76 -8.51 20.36
N VAL A 256 7.58 -7.89 19.19
CA VAL A 256 8.65 -7.21 18.45
C VAL A 256 8.37 -5.72 18.34
N ALA A 257 9.32 -4.90 18.79
CA ALA A 257 9.24 -3.45 18.67
C ALA A 257 9.46 -2.97 17.23
N LEU A 258 8.67 -2.00 16.78
CA LEU A 258 8.92 -1.20 15.58
C LEU A 258 9.37 0.20 16.02
N THR A 259 10.61 0.60 15.72
CA THR A 259 11.14 1.91 16.15
C THR A 259 11.91 2.63 15.04
N ALA A 260 11.74 3.96 14.94
CA ALA A 260 12.53 4.79 14.03
C ALA A 260 13.98 5.04 14.53
N ASN A 261 14.31 4.63 15.76
CA ASN A 261 15.66 4.71 16.32
C ASN A 261 15.89 3.45 17.15
N VAL A 262 16.65 2.50 16.62
CA VAL A 262 17.07 1.32 17.39
C VAL A 262 18.04 1.86 18.46
N LEU A 263 17.54 2.06 19.68
CA LEU A 263 18.36 2.53 20.79
C LEU A 263 19.58 1.62 20.91
N LYS A 264 20.74 2.20 21.27
CA LYS A 264 21.99 1.45 21.45
C LYS A 264 21.91 0.37 22.54
N ASP A 265 20.84 0.35 23.34
CA ASP A 265 20.65 -0.55 24.46
C ASP A 265 19.39 -1.40 24.27
N LYS A 266 19.53 -2.55 23.57
CA LYS A 266 18.46 -3.58 23.41
C LYS A 266 17.84 -4.04 24.74
N LYS A 267 18.54 -3.76 25.85
CA LYS A 267 18.15 -4.13 27.21
C LYS A 267 16.82 -3.52 27.65
N GLU A 268 16.50 -2.29 27.26
CA GLU A 268 15.25 -1.63 27.67
C GLU A 268 14.00 -2.33 27.09
N TYR A 269 14.08 -2.82 25.85
CA TYR A 269 13.03 -3.59 25.21
C TYR A 269 12.85 -4.96 25.88
N LEU A 270 13.97 -5.65 26.15
CA LEU A 270 13.96 -6.95 26.85
C LEU A 270 13.40 -6.83 28.27
N ASP A 271 13.77 -5.79 29.02
CA ASP A 271 13.29 -5.53 30.38
C ASP A 271 11.78 -5.19 30.40
N ALA A 272 11.23 -4.70 29.28
CA ALA A 272 9.79 -4.48 29.11
C ALA A 272 9.03 -5.75 28.66
N GLY A 273 9.73 -6.86 28.41
CA GLY A 273 9.15 -8.14 27.99
C GLY A 273 9.02 -8.31 26.49
N MET A 274 9.73 -7.50 25.68
CA MET A 274 9.82 -7.69 24.23
C MET A 274 10.96 -8.65 23.87
N ASP A 275 10.86 -9.27 22.69
CA ASP A 275 11.75 -10.33 22.22
C ASP A 275 12.69 -9.88 21.10
N ASP A 276 12.31 -8.84 20.35
CA ASP A 276 13.15 -8.24 19.34
C ASP A 276 12.77 -6.79 19.02
N VAL A 277 13.58 -6.16 18.16
CA VAL A 277 13.36 -4.81 17.65
C VAL A 277 13.69 -4.73 16.17
N LEU A 278 12.78 -4.14 15.40
CA LEU A 278 12.95 -3.80 14.00
C LEU A 278 12.98 -2.27 13.82
N SER A 279 13.90 -1.81 12.98
CA SER A 279 13.94 -0.41 12.58
C SER A 279 12.80 -0.11 11.61
N LYS A 280 12.19 1.06 11.76
CA LYS A 280 11.32 1.66 10.73
C LYS A 280 12.16 2.51 9.76
N PRO A 281 11.88 2.49 8.45
CA PRO A 281 10.83 1.72 7.77
C PRO A 281 11.11 0.20 7.75
N LEU A 282 10.04 -0.58 7.67
CA LEU A 282 10.09 -2.05 7.77
C LEU A 282 10.86 -2.65 6.59
N SER A 283 12.12 -3.03 6.82
CA SER A 283 12.96 -3.69 5.82
C SER A 283 12.56 -5.16 5.65
N VAL A 284 12.28 -5.57 4.41
CA VAL A 284 11.87 -6.96 4.10
C VAL A 284 12.93 -7.99 4.50
N PRO A 285 14.24 -7.78 4.24
CA PRO A 285 15.30 -8.64 4.78
C PRO A 285 15.29 -8.73 6.31
N ALA A 286 15.13 -7.61 7.02
CA ALA A 286 15.14 -7.59 8.48
C ALA A 286 13.91 -8.30 9.08
N LEU A 287 12.74 -8.12 8.46
CA LEU A 287 11.51 -8.81 8.85
C LEU A 287 11.61 -10.31 8.59
N THR A 288 12.11 -10.71 7.42
CA THR A 288 12.34 -12.11 7.05
C THR A 288 13.33 -12.77 8.01
N ALA A 289 14.45 -12.11 8.30
CA ALA A 289 15.45 -12.60 9.25
C ALA A 289 14.89 -12.72 10.68
N MET A 290 14.03 -11.78 11.10
CA MET A 290 13.34 -11.86 12.39
C MET A 290 12.36 -13.02 12.45
N ILE A 291 11.55 -13.24 11.41
CA ILE A 291 10.63 -14.38 11.34
C ILE A 291 11.40 -15.70 11.36
N LYS A 292 12.48 -15.82 10.56
CA LYS A 292 13.41 -16.97 10.60
C LYS A 292 13.99 -17.17 12.00
N LYS A 293 14.42 -16.11 12.69
CA LYS A 293 14.97 -16.21 14.06
C LYS A 293 13.99 -16.86 15.05
N PHE A 294 12.67 -16.63 14.91
CA PHE A 294 11.67 -17.18 15.82
C PHE A 294 11.10 -18.54 15.37
N TRP A 295 11.18 -18.88 14.09
CA TRP A 295 10.52 -20.06 13.51
C TRP A 295 11.42 -21.05 12.76
N ASP A 296 12.66 -20.69 12.42
CA ASP A 296 13.70 -21.63 12.00
C ASP A 296 14.64 -21.96 13.16
N ALA A 297 14.81 -23.25 13.42
CA ALA A 297 15.90 -23.73 14.26
C ALA A 297 17.18 -23.76 13.40
N THR A 298 18.22 -23.04 13.85
CA THR A 298 19.60 -22.87 13.28
C THR A 298 19.67 -22.00 12.01
N ASP A 299 20.60 -21.05 11.81
CA ASP A 299 21.83 -20.64 12.48
C ASP A 299 22.04 -19.12 12.32
N LYS A 300 22.87 -18.51 13.17
CA LYS A 300 23.13 -17.06 13.19
C LYS A 300 24.05 -16.62 12.05
N GLU A 301 23.67 -15.62 11.27
CA GLU A 301 24.61 -14.63 10.71
C GLU A 301 24.03 -13.20 10.70
N GLU A 302 24.68 -12.31 11.46
CA GLU A 302 24.50 -10.86 11.40
C GLU A 302 25.21 -10.31 10.16
N SER A 303 24.51 -9.58 9.30
CA SER A 303 25.15 -8.75 8.26
C SER A 303 24.88 -7.28 8.52
N THR A 304 25.88 -6.63 9.11
CA THR A 304 26.04 -5.18 9.17
C THR A 304 26.54 -4.65 7.84
N VAL A 305 25.88 -3.65 7.26
CA VAL A 305 26.42 -2.91 6.11
C VAL A 305 26.55 -1.43 6.46
N THR A 306 27.80 -0.96 6.49
CA THR A 306 28.21 0.45 6.54
C THR A 306 28.17 1.09 5.15
N PRO A 307 27.90 2.41 5.02
CA PRO A 307 27.78 3.06 3.72
C PRO A 307 29.12 3.63 3.20
N GLU A 308 29.36 3.50 1.90
CA GLU A 308 30.37 4.28 1.15
C GLU A 308 29.69 5.36 0.30
N GLU A 309 30.37 6.50 0.18
CA GLU A 309 29.95 7.75 -0.45
C GLU A 309 30.10 7.73 -1.99
N SER A 310 29.09 8.24 -2.73
CA SER A 310 29.23 9.30 -3.76
C SER A 310 27.92 9.43 -4.56
N ASP A 311 27.20 10.54 -4.38
CA ASP A 311 26.91 11.59 -5.38
C ASP A 311 25.80 12.50 -4.80
N LYS A 312 25.66 13.76 -5.23
CA LYS A 312 24.78 14.76 -4.58
C LYS A 312 23.28 14.37 -4.48
N ALA A 313 22.81 13.33 -5.16
CA ALA A 313 21.47 12.76 -5.01
C ALA A 313 21.34 11.76 -3.83
N GLN A 314 22.44 11.14 -3.38
CA GLN A 314 22.47 10.22 -2.23
C GLN A 314 22.28 10.93 -0.88
N ALA A 315 22.46 12.26 -0.82
CA ALA A 315 22.24 13.04 0.40
C ALA A 315 20.74 13.24 0.70
N LEU A 316 19.90 13.30 -0.33
CA LEU A 316 18.48 13.62 -0.20
C LEU A 316 17.59 12.37 -0.12
N LEU A 317 17.98 11.26 -0.74
CA LEU A 317 17.17 10.05 -0.88
C LEU A 317 17.85 8.81 -0.29
N ASP A 318 17.05 7.88 0.24
CA ASP A 318 17.52 6.55 0.62
C ASP A 318 17.45 5.59 -0.58
N ILE A 319 18.42 5.74 -1.49
CA ILE A 319 18.47 5.00 -2.77
C ILE A 319 18.42 3.48 -2.57
N PRO A 320 19.19 2.86 -1.66
CA PRO A 320 19.13 1.41 -1.43
C PRO A 320 17.74 0.92 -1.02
N MET A 321 17.05 1.63 -0.13
CA MET A 321 15.67 1.30 0.26
C MET A 321 14.72 1.44 -0.93
N LEU A 322 14.84 2.52 -1.69
CA LEU A 322 13.95 2.82 -2.81
C LEU A 322 14.11 1.80 -3.96
N GLU A 323 15.33 1.38 -4.28
CA GLU A 323 15.59 0.35 -5.30
C GLU A 323 14.95 -0.98 -4.92
N GLN A 324 15.06 -1.40 -3.66
CA GLN A 324 14.42 -2.62 -3.14
C GLN A 324 12.89 -2.54 -3.17
N TYR A 325 12.32 -1.38 -2.82
CA TYR A 325 10.88 -1.16 -2.87
C TYR A 325 10.36 -1.18 -4.31
N ILE A 326 11.12 -0.62 -5.25
CA ILE A 326 10.82 -0.70 -6.68
C ILE A 326 10.88 -2.15 -7.16
N GLU A 327 11.88 -2.92 -6.74
CA GLU A 327 12.06 -4.32 -7.14
C GLU A 327 10.95 -5.24 -6.60
N LEU A 328 10.53 -5.03 -5.34
CA LEU A 328 9.55 -5.90 -4.66
C LEU A 328 8.08 -5.48 -4.86
N VAL A 329 7.81 -4.18 -4.94
CA VAL A 329 6.45 -3.63 -4.93
C VAL A 329 6.18 -2.68 -6.11
N GLY A 330 7.22 -2.29 -6.86
CA GLY A 330 7.11 -1.38 -7.99
C GLY A 330 7.16 0.10 -7.59
N PRO A 331 7.48 1.00 -8.55
CA PRO A 331 7.65 2.43 -8.29
C PRO A 331 6.37 3.11 -7.81
N LYS A 332 5.21 2.57 -8.16
CA LYS A 332 3.88 3.11 -7.86
C LYS A 332 3.62 3.26 -6.35
N LEU A 333 4.13 2.36 -5.50
CA LEU A 333 4.00 2.48 -4.05
C LEU A 333 4.69 3.75 -3.54
N ILE A 334 5.89 4.05 -4.05
CA ILE A 334 6.65 5.25 -3.69
C ILE A 334 5.91 6.48 -4.21
N THR A 335 5.38 6.44 -5.44
CA THR A 335 4.62 7.57 -6.01
C THR A 335 3.31 7.85 -5.26
N ASP A 336 2.58 6.82 -4.86
CA ASP A 336 1.32 6.93 -4.11
C ASP A 336 1.61 7.38 -2.66
N GLY A 337 2.64 6.83 -2.02
CA GLY A 337 3.12 7.28 -0.71
C GLY A 337 3.57 8.75 -0.73
N LEU A 338 4.27 9.17 -1.78
CA LEU A 338 4.71 10.55 -1.97
C LEU A 338 3.53 11.51 -2.18
N ALA A 339 2.49 11.08 -2.90
CA ALA A 339 1.27 11.87 -3.09
C ALA A 339 0.49 12.06 -1.77
N VAL A 340 0.45 11.03 -0.92
CA VAL A 340 -0.11 11.13 0.43
C VAL A 340 0.74 12.05 1.30
N PHE A 341 2.07 11.89 1.27
CA PHE A 341 3.02 12.75 1.98
C PHE A 341 2.85 14.23 1.60
N GLU A 342 2.77 14.56 0.31
CA GLU A 342 2.54 15.93 -0.19
C GLU A 342 1.23 16.55 0.31
N LYS A 343 0.17 15.73 0.45
CA LYS A 343 -1.12 16.19 0.94
C LYS A 343 -1.09 16.45 2.45
N MET A 344 -0.33 15.66 3.21
CA MET A 344 -0.26 15.74 4.67
C MET A 344 0.76 16.77 5.17
N MET A 345 1.86 16.96 4.44
CA MET A 345 2.99 17.81 4.85
C MET A 345 2.59 19.26 5.21
N PRO A 346 1.70 19.95 4.47
CA PRO A 346 1.24 21.29 4.88
C PRO A 346 0.53 21.30 6.24
N GLY A 347 -0.19 20.23 6.57
CA GLY A 347 -0.85 20.06 7.86
C GLY A 347 0.17 19.86 8.98
N TYR A 348 1.16 18.99 8.77
CA TYR A 348 2.25 18.78 9.72
C TYR A 348 3.03 20.06 9.99
N LEU A 349 3.42 20.81 8.94
CA LEU A 349 4.12 22.09 9.09
C LEU A 349 3.28 23.11 9.87
N SER A 350 1.97 23.19 9.62
CA SER A 350 1.08 24.10 10.35
C SER A 350 1.02 23.77 11.85
N VAL A 351 0.99 22.49 12.22
CA VAL A 351 1.00 22.07 13.63
C VAL A 351 2.36 22.34 14.27
N LEU A 352 3.45 22.07 13.55
CA LEU A 352 4.83 22.31 13.97
C LEU A 352 5.08 23.80 14.26
N GLU A 353 4.64 24.69 13.36
CA GLU A 353 4.72 26.16 13.52
C GLU A 353 3.88 26.66 14.70
N SER A 354 2.68 26.10 14.87
CA SER A 354 1.79 26.42 15.98
C SER A 354 2.44 26.06 17.33
N ASN A 355 2.99 24.84 17.43
CA ASN A 355 3.67 24.36 18.64
C ASN A 355 4.94 25.18 18.92
N LEU A 356 5.71 25.55 17.89
CA LEU A 356 6.88 26.41 18.02
C LEU A 356 6.50 27.80 18.55
N THR A 357 5.44 28.41 18.00
CA THR A 357 4.92 29.73 18.43
C THR A 357 4.42 29.68 19.88
N ALA A 358 3.75 28.59 20.26
CA ALA A 358 3.29 28.34 21.62
C ALA A 358 4.43 27.99 22.60
N ARG A 359 5.67 27.80 22.13
CA ARG A 359 6.80 27.26 22.89
C ARG A 359 6.49 25.91 23.53
N ASP A 360 5.60 25.13 22.91
CA ASP A 360 5.28 23.78 23.33
C ASP A 360 6.35 22.80 22.83
N LYS A 361 7.42 22.68 23.62
CA LYS A 361 8.54 21.79 23.33
C LYS A 361 8.10 20.34 23.13
N LYS A 362 7.08 19.88 23.86
CA LYS A 362 6.57 18.50 23.75
C LYS A 362 5.84 18.32 22.42
N GLY A 363 4.95 19.26 22.08
CA GLY A 363 4.25 19.26 20.80
C GLY A 363 5.18 19.36 19.58
N VAL A 364 6.28 20.10 19.66
CA VAL A 364 7.29 20.17 18.58
C VAL A 364 8.00 18.81 18.40
N VAL A 365 8.34 18.14 19.50
CA VAL A 365 8.98 16.82 19.46
C VAL A 365 8.02 15.76 18.88
N GLU A 366 6.77 15.74 19.35
CA GLU A 366 5.74 14.81 18.87
C GLU A 366 5.45 15.00 17.38
N GLU A 367 5.38 16.25 16.91
CA GLU A 367 5.10 16.53 15.50
C GLU A 367 6.33 16.28 14.60
N GLY A 368 7.54 16.60 15.08
CA GLY A 368 8.79 16.24 14.39
C GLY A 368 8.96 14.72 14.23
N HIS A 369 8.50 13.94 15.21
CA HIS A 369 8.47 12.48 15.13
C HIS A 369 7.58 11.97 13.98
N LYS A 370 6.36 12.51 13.84
CA LYS A 370 5.43 12.14 12.76
C LYS A 370 6.03 12.44 11.38
N ILE A 371 6.61 13.63 11.23
CA ILE A 371 7.23 14.03 9.96
C ILE A 371 8.43 13.14 9.65
N LYS A 372 9.27 12.81 10.64
CA LYS A 372 10.38 11.87 10.46
C LYS A 372 9.88 10.50 9.96
N GLY A 373 8.86 9.94 10.60
CA GLY A 373 8.29 8.65 10.23
C GLY A 373 7.73 8.65 8.80
N ALA A 374 6.91 9.67 8.49
CA ALA A 374 6.34 9.85 7.17
C ALA A 374 7.42 10.02 6.09
N ALA A 375 8.43 10.87 6.31
CA ALA A 375 9.53 11.09 5.36
C ALA A 375 10.39 9.83 5.15
N GLY A 376 10.67 9.08 6.23
CA GLY A 376 11.39 7.80 6.15
C GLY A 376 10.63 6.74 5.36
N SER A 377 9.31 6.67 5.50
CA SER A 377 8.47 5.68 4.79
C SER A 377 8.46 5.86 3.26
N VAL A 378 8.72 7.08 2.78
CA VAL A 378 8.78 7.40 1.34
C VAL A 378 10.22 7.59 0.84
N GLY A 379 11.23 7.39 1.69
CA GLY A 379 12.65 7.47 1.31
C GLY A 379 13.22 8.89 1.16
N LEU A 380 12.57 9.90 1.74
CA LEU A 380 13.06 11.29 1.79
C LEU A 380 14.04 11.45 2.97
N ARG A 381 15.31 11.13 2.72
CA ARG A 381 16.38 11.06 3.73
C ARG A 381 16.68 12.41 4.38
N HIS A 382 16.70 13.50 3.62
CA HIS A 382 16.98 14.83 4.17
C HIS A 382 15.85 15.32 5.07
N LEU A 383 14.59 15.22 4.66
CA LEU A 383 13.44 15.48 5.55
C LEU A 383 13.39 14.56 6.78
N GLN A 384 13.77 13.30 6.64
CA GLN A 384 13.89 12.38 7.77
C GLN A 384 14.97 12.85 8.76
N GLN A 385 16.09 13.38 8.30
CA GLN A 385 17.15 13.94 9.14
C GLN A 385 16.70 15.22 9.86
N LEU A 386 16.02 16.12 9.17
CA LEU A 386 15.45 17.32 9.79
C LEU A 386 14.40 16.95 10.85
N GLY A 387 13.52 15.99 10.54
CA GLY A 387 12.57 15.44 11.51
C GLY A 387 13.27 14.83 12.73
N GLN A 388 14.37 14.10 12.52
CA GLN A 388 15.21 13.55 13.60
C GLN A 388 15.80 14.66 14.49
N GLN A 389 16.31 15.75 13.92
CA GLN A 389 16.86 16.87 14.68
C GLN A 389 15.78 17.58 15.49
N ILE A 390 14.63 17.85 14.87
CA ILE A 390 13.48 18.50 15.51
C ILE A 390 12.95 17.66 16.68
N GLN A 391 12.88 16.33 16.57
CA GLN A 391 12.40 15.48 17.67
C GLN A 391 13.43 15.19 18.78
N SER A 392 14.66 15.71 18.70
CA SER A 392 15.77 15.36 19.62
C SER A 392 16.10 16.52 20.57
N PRO A 393 15.28 16.78 21.62
CA PRO A 393 15.44 17.95 22.49
C PRO A 393 16.74 17.96 23.31
N ASP A 394 17.45 16.83 23.36
CA ASP A 394 18.73 16.65 24.06
C ASP A 394 19.94 17.12 23.22
N LEU A 395 19.73 17.52 21.96
CA LEU A 395 20.80 18.03 21.12
C LEU A 395 21.36 19.36 21.68
N PRO A 396 22.68 19.60 21.60
CA PRO A 396 23.27 20.88 21.99
C PRO A 396 22.65 22.04 21.20
N ALA A 397 22.25 23.10 21.90
CA ALA A 397 21.60 24.28 21.31
C ALA A 397 20.32 23.97 20.51
N TRP A 398 19.60 22.87 20.83
CA TRP A 398 18.34 22.53 20.17
C TRP A 398 17.34 23.68 20.19
N GLU A 399 17.23 24.39 21.31
CA GLU A 399 16.29 25.53 21.45
C GLU A 399 16.64 26.72 20.54
N ASP A 400 17.93 26.88 20.20
CA ASP A 400 18.40 27.93 19.31
C ASP A 400 18.26 27.53 17.83
N ASN A 401 18.34 26.23 17.53
CA ASN A 401 18.41 25.71 16.16
C ASN A 401 17.07 25.16 15.63
N VAL A 402 16.13 24.78 16.50
CA VAL A 402 14.88 24.11 16.07
C VAL A 402 14.04 24.96 15.13
N ALA A 403 14.04 26.29 15.31
CA ALA A 403 13.35 27.21 14.40
C ALA A 403 13.99 27.23 13.01
N GLU A 404 15.32 27.09 12.91
CA GLU A 404 16.03 27.04 11.63
C GLU A 404 15.73 25.73 10.89
N TRP A 405 15.73 24.59 11.58
CA TRP A 405 15.38 23.29 10.97
C TRP A 405 13.94 23.24 10.48
N ILE A 406 13.01 23.87 11.20
CA ILE A 406 11.61 23.97 10.79
C ILE A 406 11.48 24.83 9.53
N GLU A 407 12.21 25.95 9.46
CA GLU A 407 12.20 26.83 8.29
C GLU A 407 12.88 26.16 7.08
N GLU A 408 13.99 25.44 7.29
CA GLU A 408 14.66 24.63 6.27
C GLU A 408 13.71 23.56 5.73
N MET A 409 13.04 22.80 6.61
CA MET A 409 12.06 21.79 6.24
C MET A 409 10.92 22.38 5.41
N LYS A 410 10.45 23.59 5.75
CA LYS A 410 9.39 24.31 5.03
C LYS A 410 9.82 24.77 3.64
N GLN A 411 11.08 25.16 3.47
CA GLN A 411 11.61 25.63 2.19
C GLN A 411 11.97 24.47 1.24
N GLU A 412 12.52 23.39 1.79
CA GLU A 412 13.15 22.32 0.99
C GLU A 412 12.24 21.12 0.70
N TRP A 413 11.16 20.88 1.47
CA TRP A 413 10.34 19.66 1.29
C TRP A 413 9.76 19.48 -0.12
N GLN A 414 9.42 20.58 -0.81
CA GLN A 414 8.92 20.53 -2.18
C GLN A 414 10.04 20.18 -3.18
N HIS A 415 11.26 20.61 -2.88
CA HIS A 415 12.44 20.29 -3.67
C HIS A 415 12.79 18.80 -3.53
N ASP A 416 12.86 18.29 -2.29
CA ASP A 416 13.11 16.89 -1.96
C ASP A 416 12.11 15.94 -2.63
N VAL A 417 10.82 16.29 -2.56
CA VAL A 417 9.75 15.58 -3.26
C VAL A 417 9.95 15.61 -4.78
N ALA A 418 10.33 16.75 -5.35
CA ALA A 418 10.57 16.85 -6.80
C ALA A 418 11.78 16.03 -7.24
N VAL A 419 12.84 15.96 -6.41
CA VAL A 419 14.02 15.12 -6.64
C VAL A 419 13.64 13.63 -6.60
N LEU A 420 12.85 13.20 -5.62
CA LEU A 420 12.35 11.82 -5.55
C LEU A 420 11.47 11.47 -6.75
N LYS A 421 10.54 12.35 -7.16
CA LYS A 421 9.73 12.16 -8.38
C LYS A 421 10.60 11.99 -9.63
N ALA A 422 11.63 12.81 -9.78
CA ALA A 422 12.54 12.74 -10.91
C ALA A 422 13.37 11.44 -10.89
N TRP A 423 13.76 10.99 -9.71
CA TRP A 423 14.48 9.73 -9.52
C TRP A 423 13.59 8.51 -9.87
N VAL A 424 12.37 8.44 -9.32
CA VAL A 424 11.40 7.38 -9.62
C VAL A 424 11.06 7.36 -11.12
N ALA A 425 10.83 8.52 -11.75
CA ALA A 425 10.55 8.63 -13.18
C ALA A 425 11.73 8.24 -14.09
N ASN A 426 12.97 8.24 -13.56
CA ASN A 426 14.13 7.73 -14.28
C ASN A 426 14.35 6.24 -14.02
N ALA A 427 13.98 5.72 -12.85
CA ALA A 427 13.94 4.29 -12.56
C ALA A 427 12.88 3.57 -13.41
N GLU A 428 11.74 4.21 -13.70
CA GLU A 428 10.72 3.71 -14.64
C GLU A 428 11.17 3.62 -16.12
N LYS A 429 12.30 4.27 -16.48
CA LYS A 429 12.83 4.28 -17.85
C LYS A 429 13.95 3.26 -18.10
N LYS A 430 14.50 2.68 -17.04
CA LYS A 430 15.44 1.56 -17.10
C LYS A 430 14.65 0.27 -17.09
#